data_AF-F9PB86-F1
#
_entry.id   AF-F9PB86-F1
#
_cell.length_a   1.000
_cell.length_b   1.000
_cell.length_c   1.000
_cell.angle_alpha   90.00
_cell.angle_beta   90.00
_cell.angle_gamma   90.00
#
_symmetry.space_group_name_H-M   'P 1'
#
loop_
_entity.id
_entity.type
_entity.pdbx_description
1 polymer ?
#
loop_
_entity_poly.entity_id
_entity_poly.type
_entity_poly.pdbx_seq_one_letter_code
_entity_poly.pdbx_strand_id
1 'polypeptide(L)' 'MQFPDGFVKKYETILGDEARAFLASFDDEAVSAFRINPLKENSFLFQMLFPIHPGATMGRFQGNHQNM' A
#
# COMPACT_ATOMS: atom_id res chain seq x y z
N MET A 1 -10.83 -4.54 11.72
CA MET A 1 -9.49 -4.86 12.27
C MET A 1 -9.56 -5.13 13.79
N GLN A 2 -8.68 -5.93 14.41
CA GLN A 2 -8.46 -5.91 15.88
C GLN A 2 -7.20 -5.10 16.21
N PHE A 3 -7.35 -4.01 16.95
CA PHE A 3 -6.22 -3.16 17.35
C PHE A 3 -5.64 -3.57 18.71
N PRO A 4 -4.33 -3.41 18.93
CA PRO A 4 -3.73 -3.55 20.25
C PRO A 4 -4.32 -2.57 21.27
N ASP A 5 -4.26 -2.93 22.55
CA ASP A 5 -4.70 -2.07 23.64
C ASP A 5 -4.01 -0.70 23.60
N GLY A 6 -4.82 0.36 23.72
CA GLY A 6 -4.33 1.74 23.71
C GLY A 6 -3.97 2.32 22.35
N PHE A 7 -4.00 1.53 21.26
CA PHE A 7 -3.68 2.02 19.91
C PHE A 7 -4.65 3.12 19.47
N VAL A 8 -5.96 2.87 19.58
CA VAL A 8 -7.02 3.83 19.20
C VAL A 8 -6.84 5.15 19.96
N LYS A 9 -6.79 5.08 21.30
CA LYS A 9 -6.64 6.27 22.17
C LYS A 9 -5.39 7.09 21.84
N LYS A 10 -4.28 6.42 21.53
CA LYS A 10 -3.03 7.09 21.14
C LYS A 10 -3.23 7.89 19.84
N TYR A 11 -3.81 7.28 18.82
CA TYR A 11 -3.98 7.94 17.53
C TYR A 11 -5.11 8.96 17.51
N GLU A 12 -6.16 8.79 18.32
CA GLU A 12 -7.13 9.87 18.58
C GLU A 12 -6.47 11.10 19.20
N THR A 13 -5.53 10.91 20.13
CA THR A 13 -4.79 12.01 20.76
C THR A 13 -3.84 12.72 19.77
N ILE A 14 -3.16 11.95 18.90
CA ILE A 14 -2.18 12.49 17.95
C ILE A 14 -2.85 13.19 16.77
N LEU A 15 -3.92 12.60 16.23
CA LEU A 15 -4.53 13.00 14.96
C LEU A 15 -5.80 13.84 15.14
N GLY A 16 -6.40 13.86 16.33
CA GLY A 16 -7.63 14.61 16.60
C GLY A 16 -8.73 14.26 15.61
N ASP A 17 -9.20 15.25 14.86
CA ASP A 17 -10.30 15.11 13.90
C ASP A 17 -9.99 14.14 12.74
N GLU A 18 -8.72 13.94 12.40
CA GLU A 18 -8.30 13.01 11.34
C GLU A 18 -8.32 11.54 11.79
N ALA A 19 -8.32 11.29 13.11
CA ALA A 19 -8.21 9.95 13.67
C ALA A 19 -9.34 9.03 13.18
N ARG A 20 -10.55 9.57 13.01
CA ARG A 20 -11.70 8.80 12.54
C ARG A 20 -11.48 8.25 11.13
N ALA A 21 -11.02 9.09 10.20
CA ALA A 21 -10.77 8.68 8.82
C ALA A 21 -9.58 7.70 8.75
N PHE A 22 -8.52 7.97 9.52
CA PHE A 22 -7.36 7.09 9.63
C PHE A 22 -7.73 5.69 10.15
N LEU A 23 -8.46 5.60 11.26
CA LEU A 23 -8.83 4.30 11.84
C LEU A 23 -9.78 3.52 10.94
N ALA A 24 -10.71 4.21 10.25
CA ALA A 24 -11.61 3.58 9.29
C ALA A 24 -10.87 2.97 8.08
N SER A 25 -9.73 3.55 7.66
CA SER A 25 -8.95 3.02 6.53
C SER A 25 -8.37 1.62 6.75
N PHE A 26 -8.29 1.14 8.00
CA PHE A 26 -7.83 -0.23 8.28
C PHE A 26 -8.87 -1.30 7.95
N ASP A 27 -10.13 -0.91 7.71
CA ASP A 27 -11.17 -1.81 7.24
C ASP A 27 -11.25 -1.86 5.69
N ASP A 28 -10.48 -1.01 4.99
CA ASP A 28 -10.35 -1.05 3.54
C ASP A 28 -9.53 -2.27 3.08
N GLU A 29 -9.73 -2.68 1.81
CA GLU A 29 -8.97 -3.77 1.21
C GLU A 29 -7.48 -3.43 1.12
N ALA A 30 -6.62 -4.34 1.59
CA ALA A 30 -5.18 -4.15 1.56
C ALA A 30 -4.67 -4.02 0.11
N VAL A 31 -3.93 -2.96 -0.17
CA VAL A 31 -3.28 -2.76 -1.47
C VAL A 31 -2.01 -3.61 -1.54
N SER A 32 -2.08 -4.72 -2.29
CA SER A 32 -0.91 -5.54 -2.59
C SER A 32 -0.03 -4.88 -3.65
N ALA A 33 1.27 -4.78 -3.38
CA ALA A 33 2.25 -4.14 -4.27
C ALA A 33 3.64 -4.79 -4.21
N PHE A 34 4.42 -4.61 -5.27
CA PHE A 34 5.84 -4.99 -5.32
C PHE A 34 6.73 -3.86 -5.81
N ARG A 35 8.02 -3.94 -5.44
CA ARG A 35 9.06 -3.00 -5.88
C ARG A 35 10.00 -3.68 -6.85
N ILE A 36 10.46 -2.92 -7.84
CA ILE A 36 11.46 -3.37 -8.80
C ILE A 36 12.81 -2.94 -8.28
N ASN A 37 13.81 -3.83 -8.38
CA ASN A 37 15.17 -3.47 -8.05
C ASN A 37 15.71 -2.49 -9.12
N PRO A 38 15.99 -1.22 -8.77
CA PRO A 38 16.46 -0.22 -9.74
C PRO A 38 17.88 -0.51 -10.27
N LEU A 39 18.64 -1.38 -9.61
CA LEU A 39 20.00 -1.76 -10.03
C LEU A 39 20.02 -2.86 -11.10
N LYS A 40 18.88 -3.42 -11.48
CA LYS A 40 18.81 -4.43 -12.55
C LYS A 40 18.61 -3.76 -13.91
N GLU A 41 19.37 -4.23 -14.91
CA GLU A 41 19.48 -3.60 -16.24
C GLU A 41 18.14 -3.41 -16.97
N ASN A 42 17.12 -4.23 -16.69
CA ASN A 42 15.81 -4.18 -17.35
C ASN A 42 14.68 -3.60 -16.48
N SER A 43 15.00 -2.88 -15.40
CA SER A 43 14.02 -2.33 -14.46
C SER A 43 13.11 -1.24 -15.07
N PHE A 44 13.54 -0.58 -16.14
CA PHE A 44 12.80 0.48 -16.83
C PHE A 44 11.67 -0.04 -17.74
N LEU A 45 11.77 -1.27 -18.27
CA LEU A 45 10.75 -1.82 -19.18
C LEU A 45 9.39 -2.02 -18.49
N PHE A 46 9.41 -2.34 -17.20
CA PHE A 46 8.20 -2.52 -16.41
C PHE A 46 7.55 -1.18 -16.00
N GLN A 47 8.34 -0.11 -15.88
CA GLN A 47 7.82 1.22 -15.53
C GLN A 47 7.02 1.86 -16.67
N MET A 48 7.29 1.47 -17.92
CA MET A 48 6.63 2.03 -19.11
C MET A 48 5.21 1.48 -19.33
N LEU A 49 4.87 0.32 -18.76
CA LEU A 49 3.56 -0.34 -18.98
C LEU A 49 2.41 0.23 -18.13
N PHE A 50 2.71 1.07 -17.14
CA PHE A 50 1.73 1.69 -16.26
C PHE A 50 2.07 3.18 -16.08
N PRO A 51 1.14 4.14 -16.22
CA PRO A 51 1.45 5.53 -15.93
C PRO A 51 1.65 5.70 -14.42
N ILE A 52 2.89 5.91 -13.96
CA ILE A 52 3.22 6.06 -12.52
C ILE A 52 3.88 7.42 -12.26
N HIS A 53 3.44 8.11 -11.19
CA HIS A 53 4.12 9.26 -10.60
C HIS A 53 5.50 8.86 -10.02
N PRO A 54 6.52 9.75 -10.05
CA PRO A 54 7.87 9.42 -9.64
C PRO A 54 7.95 9.30 -8.11
N GLY A 55 8.19 8.10 -7.58
CA GLY A 55 8.61 7.92 -6.18
C GLY A 55 8.16 6.66 -5.46
N ALA A 56 7.09 5.98 -5.90
CA ALA A 56 6.62 4.77 -5.23
C ALA A 56 5.99 3.80 -6.25
N THR A 57 6.69 2.71 -6.56
CA THR A 57 6.12 1.60 -7.32
C THR A 57 5.08 0.90 -6.44
N MET A 58 3.79 1.09 -6.72
CA MET A 58 2.72 0.24 -6.20
C MET A 58 2.05 -0.49 -7.38
N GLY A 59 2.58 -1.65 -7.77
CA GLY A 59 1.92 -2.49 -8.78
C GLY A 59 0.83 -3.35 -8.14
N ARG A 60 -0.46 -3.14 -8.41
CA ARG A 60 -1.53 -4.06 -7.95
C ARG A 60 -1.31 -5.45 -8.54
N PHE A 61 -1.23 -6.46 -7.69
CA PHE A 61 -1.30 -7.85 -8.13
C PHE A 61 -2.77 -8.23 -8.36
N GLN A 62 -3.18 -8.43 -9.60
CA GLN A 62 -4.46 -9.08 -9.92
C GLN A 62 -4.16 -10.58 -10.02
N GLY A 63 -4.45 -11.33 -8.96
CA GLY A 63 -4.15 -12.75 -8.88
C GLY A 63 -4.95 -13.56 -9.90
N ASN A 64 -4.41 -13.73 -11.10
CA ASN A 64 -4.83 -14.82 -11.97
C ASN A 64 -3.99 -16.04 -11.61
N HIS A 65 -4.62 -17.01 -10.95
CA HIS A 65 -4.17 -18.40 -10.93
C HIS A 65 -4.05 -18.88 -12.38
N GLN A 66 -2.85 -18.84 -12.94
CA GLN A 66 -2.47 -19.61 -14.10
C GLN A 66 -1.36 -20.53 -13.62
N ASN A 67 -1.73 -21.78 -13.34
CA ASN A 67 -0.79 -22.87 -13.10
C ASN A 67 0.16 -22.98 -14.30
N MET A 68 1.47 -23.00 -14.02
CA MET A 68 2.48 -23.65 -14.87
C MET A 68 3.53 -24.29 -13.97
#